data_AF-A0A1J9RTZ4-F1
#
_entry.id   AF-A0A1J9RTZ4-F1
#
_cell.length_a   1.000
_cell.length_b   1.000
_cell.length_c   1.000
_cell.angle_alpha   90.00
_cell.angle_beta   90.00
_cell.angle_gamma   90.00
#
_symmetry.space_group_name_H-M   'P 1'
#
loop_
_entity.id
_entity.type
_entity.pdbx_description
1 polymer ?
#
loop_
_entity_poly.entity_id
_entity_poly.type
_entity_poly.pdbx_seq_one_letter_code
_entity_poly.pdbx_strand_id
1 'polypeptide(L)'
;MLSRSVLRSSRAVTSRLSAQVASASLRAQSPLLRASVAPAAAVSPLRVASRWYSESTEAKKDEKKEGEEQKQELSEADKLKEQVEAKSKEVVEMKDKYLRSVADFRNLQERTKREVQAAKDFAIQRFARDLVESVDNLDRALSTVPKDKLNEENKDLVTLYDGLNMTNTVMINTLKRHGLERFDPSAESEKFDPNLHEAVFQTPMPDKEDGTCFFTQRTGFILNGRVLRPAQVGVVKNA
;
A
#
# COMPACT_ATOMS: atom_id res chain seq x y z
N MET A 1 2.03 -74.50 14.12
CA MET A 1 2.89 -74.77 12.94
C MET A 1 3.59 -73.45 12.61
N LEU A 2 4.79 -73.23 13.18
CA LEU A 2 6.09 -73.52 12.55
C LEU A 2 6.26 -72.69 11.27
N SER A 3 6.89 -71.51 11.36
CA SER A 3 8.33 -71.25 11.07
C SER A 3 8.54 -71.02 9.56
N ARG A 4 9.16 -69.95 9.08
CA ARG A 4 10.58 -69.53 9.14
C ARG A 4 10.64 -68.15 8.44
N SER A 5 11.32 -67.11 8.94
CA SER A 5 12.78 -66.88 8.84
C SER A 5 13.27 -66.99 7.36
N VAL A 6 14.12 -66.14 6.77
CA VAL A 6 15.17 -65.28 7.32
C VAL A 6 15.92 -64.58 6.15
N LEU A 7 16.55 -63.41 6.43
CA LEU A 7 17.74 -62.80 5.77
C LEU A 7 17.62 -62.44 4.27
N ARG A 8 18.33 -61.50 3.64
CA ARG A 8 19.59 -60.72 3.80
C ARG A 8 19.46 -59.62 2.70
N SER A 9 20.05 -58.44 2.71
CA SER A 9 21.46 -58.12 2.89
C SER A 9 21.66 -56.60 2.93
N SER A 10 22.52 -56.20 3.85
CA SER A 10 23.28 -54.96 3.92
C SER A 10 24.07 -54.62 2.65
N ARG A 11 24.14 -53.33 2.29
CA ARG A 11 25.33 -52.71 1.69
C ARG A 11 25.56 -51.34 2.34
N ALA A 12 26.61 -51.27 3.14
CA ALA A 12 27.25 -50.03 3.54
C ALA A 12 28.22 -49.59 2.43
N VAL A 13 28.26 -48.30 2.11
CA VAL A 13 29.42 -47.68 1.48
C VAL A 13 29.86 -46.51 2.35
N THR A 14 31.13 -46.63 2.70
CA THR A 14 31.97 -45.74 3.47
C THR A 14 32.34 -44.49 2.70
N SER A 15 32.34 -43.33 3.36
CA SER A 15 33.45 -42.39 3.19
C SER A 15 33.76 -41.70 4.53
N ARG A 16 35.01 -41.92 4.95
CA ARG A 16 35.68 -41.27 6.07
C ARG A 16 36.34 -40.00 5.55
N LEU A 17 36.30 -38.93 6.34
CA LEU A 17 37.40 -38.00 6.64
C LEU A 17 36.89 -37.16 7.83
N SER A 18 37.17 -37.59 9.06
CA SER A 18 38.22 -37.03 9.95
C SER A 18 38.04 -35.52 10.17
N ALA A 19 37.53 -35.10 11.34
CA ALA A 19 38.31 -34.80 12.55
C ALA A 19 39.24 -33.58 12.33
N GLN A 20 39.31 -32.54 13.18
CA GLN A 20 38.94 -32.37 14.57
C GLN A 20 39.23 -30.89 14.95
N VAL A 21 38.56 -30.39 15.99
CA VAL A 21 39.11 -29.47 17.02
C VAL A 21 39.37 -28.00 16.65
N ALA A 22 38.66 -27.07 17.30
CA ALA A 22 39.24 -26.23 18.36
C ALA A 22 38.22 -25.22 18.91
N SER A 23 37.94 -25.36 20.21
CA SER A 23 37.38 -24.38 21.13
C SER A 23 38.40 -23.29 21.49
N ALA A 24 37.94 -22.03 21.67
CA ALA A 24 38.41 -20.98 22.61
C ALA A 24 38.09 -19.58 22.02
N SER A 25 37.19 -18.80 22.65
CA SER A 25 37.43 -17.81 23.73
C SER A 25 37.86 -16.41 23.25
N LEU A 26 36.93 -15.46 23.45
CA LEU A 26 37.10 -14.04 23.82
C LEU A 26 38.31 -13.25 23.29
N ARG A 27 38.07 -12.26 22.41
CA ARG A 27 38.65 -10.92 22.58
C ARG A 27 37.86 -9.84 21.83
N ALA A 28 37.41 -8.85 22.60
CA ALA A 28 36.89 -7.57 22.14
C ALA A 28 37.95 -6.79 21.34
N GLN A 29 37.51 -5.98 20.36
CA GLN A 29 38.03 -4.63 20.10
C GLN A 29 37.24 -3.92 18.99
N SER A 30 36.52 -2.89 19.40
CA SER A 30 36.15 -1.72 18.60
C SER A 30 37.38 -0.88 18.24
N PRO A 31 37.32 -0.09 17.16
CA PRO A 31 37.90 1.24 17.18
C PRO A 31 36.86 2.34 16.92
N LEU A 32 36.92 3.34 17.79
CA LEU A 32 36.21 4.59 17.79
C LEU A 32 36.54 5.40 16.52
N LEU A 33 35.53 5.91 15.82
CA LEU A 33 35.67 7.12 15.00
C LEU A 33 34.84 8.23 15.65
N ARG A 34 35.55 9.19 16.25
CA ARG A 34 35.01 10.40 16.87
C ARG A 34 35.68 11.62 16.24
N ALA A 35 34.84 12.66 16.07
CA ALA A 35 35.11 14.06 15.74
C ALA A 35 35.30 14.35 14.23
N SER A 36 34.72 15.41 13.65
CA SER A 36 34.37 16.71 14.21
C SER A 36 33.27 17.40 13.40
N VAL A 37 32.33 18.08 14.07
CA VAL A 37 31.44 19.09 13.46
C VAL A 37 31.76 20.41 14.16
N ALA A 38 32.18 21.40 13.39
CA ALA A 38 32.46 22.76 13.85
C ALA A 38 31.17 23.62 13.96
N PRO A 39 31.18 24.72 14.73
CA PRO A 39 29.97 25.27 15.34
C PRO A 39 29.37 26.54 14.68
N ALA A 40 28.11 26.79 15.07
CA ALA A 40 27.45 28.07 15.35
C ALA A 40 27.18 29.09 14.21
N ALA A 41 25.93 29.11 13.74
CA ALA A 41 25.24 30.33 13.34
C ALA A 41 23.80 30.30 13.90
N ALA A 42 23.40 31.41 14.53
CA ALA A 42 22.25 31.55 15.40
C ALA A 42 20.91 31.68 14.64
N VAL A 43 19.87 31.01 15.14
CA VAL A 43 18.46 31.38 14.89
C VAL A 43 17.69 31.24 16.20
N SER A 44 17.13 32.36 16.65
CA SER A 44 16.47 32.55 17.94
C SER A 44 15.12 31.83 18.03
N PRO A 45 14.73 31.26 19.19
CA PRO A 45 13.36 30.82 19.40
C PRO A 45 12.50 32.00 19.89
N LEU A 46 11.30 32.08 19.31
CA LEU A 46 10.24 33.02 19.64
C LEU A 46 9.84 32.89 21.13
N ARG A 47 10.04 33.95 21.93
CA ARG A 47 9.59 34.02 23.33
C ARG A 47 8.06 34.16 23.37
N VAL A 48 7.37 33.17 23.92
CA VAL A 48 5.99 33.34 24.41
C VAL A 48 6.06 34.14 25.70
N ALA A 49 5.60 35.39 25.66
CA ALA A 49 5.53 36.27 26.82
C ALA A 49 4.33 35.88 27.69
N SER A 50 4.57 35.22 28.82
CA SER A 50 3.62 35.17 29.93
C SER A 50 3.62 36.53 30.63
N ARG A 51 2.63 37.36 30.29
CA ARG A 51 2.33 38.61 31.00
C ARG A 51 1.86 38.26 32.42
N TRP A 52 2.70 38.55 33.41
CA TRP A 52 2.33 38.56 34.82
C TRP A 52 1.59 39.86 35.12
N TYR A 53 0.33 39.76 35.56
CA TYR A 53 -0.37 40.87 36.22
C TYR A 53 -0.05 40.79 37.72
N SER A 54 0.56 41.86 38.23
CA SER A 54 0.67 42.13 39.65
C SER A 54 -0.63 42.79 40.09
N GLU A 55 -1.36 42.16 41.00
CA GLU A 55 -2.33 42.87 41.83
C GLU A 55 -2.16 42.38 43.28
N SER A 56 -1.78 43.31 44.13
CA SER A 56 -1.52 43.15 45.55
C SER A 56 -2.82 43.31 46.34
N THR A 57 -3.18 42.31 47.15
CA THR A 57 -4.02 42.51 48.34
C THR A 57 -3.47 41.67 49.48
N GLU A 58 -3.03 42.35 50.53
CA GLU A 58 -2.74 41.80 51.85
C GLU A 58 -4.02 41.25 52.51
N ALA A 59 -3.94 40.08 53.17
CA ALA A 59 -4.60 39.82 54.46
C ALA A 59 -4.10 38.50 55.09
N LYS A 60 -3.82 38.60 56.38
CA LYS A 60 -3.20 37.62 57.31
C LYS A 60 -4.08 36.44 57.72
N LYS A 61 -3.38 35.40 58.23
CA LYS A 61 -3.72 34.48 59.35
C LYS A 61 -4.78 33.38 59.06
N ASP A 62 -4.69 32.14 59.52
CA ASP A 62 -4.16 31.59 60.78
C ASP A 62 -3.71 30.11 60.66
N GLU A 63 -3.00 29.66 61.70
CA GLU A 63 -2.34 28.38 61.96
C GLU A 63 -3.22 27.11 62.11
N LYS A 64 -2.54 25.96 61.93
CA LYS A 64 -2.67 24.64 62.60
C LYS A 64 -4.05 24.00 62.82
N LYS A 65 -4.14 22.75 62.35
CA LYS A 65 -4.31 21.59 63.24
C LYS A 65 -3.81 20.30 62.60
N GLU A 66 -2.73 19.78 63.17
CA GLU A 66 -2.36 18.36 63.13
C GLU A 66 -3.54 17.55 63.69
N GLY A 67 -3.99 16.57 62.92
CA GLY A 67 -4.97 15.56 63.32
C GLY A 67 -4.24 14.22 63.38
N GLU A 68 -4.12 13.73 64.60
CA GLU A 68 -3.35 12.58 65.05
C GLU A 68 -3.66 11.29 64.29
N GLU A 69 -2.59 10.50 64.17
CA GLU A 69 -2.58 9.09 63.83
C GLU A 69 -3.59 8.30 64.66
N GLN A 70 -4.63 7.79 64.01
CA GLN A 70 -5.27 6.54 64.43
C GLN A 70 -4.81 5.44 63.48
N LYS A 71 -3.60 4.96 63.73
CA LYS A 71 -3.11 3.67 63.26
C LYS A 71 -3.89 2.59 64.02
N GLN A 72 -5.15 2.39 63.64
CA GLN A 72 -5.83 1.14 63.93
C GLN A 72 -5.00 0.05 63.28
N GLU A 73 -4.52 -0.88 64.10
CA GLU A 73 -3.91 -2.10 63.61
C GLU A 73 -4.94 -2.84 62.77
N LEU A 74 -4.94 -2.56 61.46
CA LEU A 74 -5.48 -3.46 60.46
C LEU A 74 -4.84 -4.80 60.75
N SER A 75 -5.65 -5.72 61.24
CA SER A 75 -5.33 -7.14 61.34
C SER A 75 -4.53 -7.53 60.11
N GLU A 76 -3.48 -8.35 60.25
CA GLU A 76 -2.71 -8.81 59.08
C GLU A 76 -3.61 -9.39 57.99
N ALA A 77 -4.79 -9.91 58.37
CA ALA A 77 -5.83 -10.34 57.46
C ALA A 77 -6.40 -9.22 56.57
N ASP A 78 -6.57 -8.00 57.05
CA ASP A 78 -7.13 -6.88 56.27
C ASP A 78 -6.09 -6.28 55.32
N LYS A 79 -4.82 -6.20 55.74
CA LYS A 79 -3.70 -5.85 54.84
C LYS A 79 -3.51 -6.89 53.72
N LEU A 80 -3.69 -8.18 54.04
CA LEU A 80 -3.66 -9.26 53.06
C LEU A 80 -4.84 -9.17 52.07
N LYS A 81 -6.05 -8.84 52.54
CA LYS A 81 -7.22 -8.61 51.67
C LYS A 81 -6.99 -7.43 50.72
N GLU A 82 -6.50 -6.30 51.22
CA GLU A 82 -6.17 -5.14 50.37
C GLU A 82 -5.13 -5.48 49.31
N GLN A 83 -4.10 -6.27 49.65
CA GLN A 83 -3.11 -6.75 48.68
C GLN A 83 -3.70 -7.70 47.64
N VAL A 84 -4.65 -8.56 48.03
CA VAL A 84 -5.35 -9.47 47.11
C VAL A 84 -6.26 -8.68 46.18
N GLU A 85 -6.94 -7.65 46.67
CA GLU A 85 -7.76 -6.75 45.87
C GLU A 85 -6.94 -5.88 44.91
N ALA A 86 -5.78 -5.37 45.34
CA ALA A 86 -4.87 -4.64 44.47
C ALA A 86 -4.36 -5.54 43.33
N LYS A 87 -3.89 -6.75 43.67
CA LYS A 87 -3.45 -7.73 42.68
C LYS A 87 -4.58 -8.19 41.75
N SER A 88 -5.80 -8.31 42.24
CA SER A 88 -6.94 -8.70 41.39
C SER A 88 -7.30 -7.60 40.40
N LYS A 89 -7.25 -6.32 40.81
CA LYS A 89 -7.40 -5.17 39.92
C LYS A 89 -6.29 -5.12 38.87
N GLU A 90 -5.03 -5.29 39.27
CA GLU A 90 -3.90 -5.38 38.34
C GLU A 90 -4.08 -6.52 37.32
N VAL A 91 -4.54 -7.68 37.76
CA VAL A 91 -4.82 -8.81 36.85
C VAL A 91 -5.93 -8.48 35.86
N VAL A 92 -6.98 -7.78 36.29
CA VAL A 92 -8.07 -7.35 35.40
C VAL A 92 -7.55 -6.33 34.37
N GLU A 93 -6.79 -5.33 34.81
CA GLU A 93 -6.19 -4.34 33.91
C GLU A 93 -5.22 -4.97 32.90
N MET A 94 -4.40 -5.91 33.34
CA MET A 94 -3.44 -6.61 32.47
C MET A 94 -4.16 -7.52 31.47
N LYS A 95 -5.25 -8.17 31.87
CA LYS A 95 -6.10 -8.94 30.96
C LYS A 95 -6.77 -8.05 29.93
N ASP A 96 -7.27 -6.88 30.32
CA ASP A 96 -7.87 -5.93 29.39
C ASP A 96 -6.85 -5.41 28.37
N LYS A 97 -5.67 -4.98 28.83
CA LYS A 97 -4.54 -4.59 27.97
C LYS A 97 -4.16 -5.72 27.01
N TYR A 98 -4.07 -6.96 27.51
CA TYR A 98 -3.76 -8.12 26.70
C TYR A 98 -4.83 -8.36 25.62
N LEU A 99 -6.11 -8.40 25.99
CA LEU A 99 -7.21 -8.59 25.05
C LEU A 99 -7.25 -7.51 23.98
N ARG A 100 -7.05 -6.24 24.37
CA ARG A 100 -6.95 -5.12 23.41
C ARG A 100 -5.76 -5.31 22.46
N SER A 101 -4.58 -5.60 22.97
CA SER A 101 -3.40 -5.84 22.11
C SER A 101 -3.58 -7.01 21.14
N VAL A 102 -4.27 -8.08 21.56
CA VAL A 102 -4.61 -9.21 20.68
C VAL A 102 -5.59 -8.78 19.59
N ALA A 103 -6.58 -7.95 19.93
CA ALA A 103 -7.51 -7.38 18.96
C ALA A 103 -6.80 -6.48 17.95
N ASP A 104 -5.93 -5.58 18.41
CA ASP A 104 -5.14 -4.69 17.56
C ASP A 104 -4.24 -5.48 16.61
N PHE A 105 -3.60 -6.55 17.10
CA PHE A 105 -2.78 -7.43 16.27
C PHE A 105 -3.59 -8.14 15.19
N ARG A 106 -4.80 -8.62 15.49
CA ARG A 106 -5.69 -9.23 14.49
C ARG A 106 -6.13 -8.23 13.44
N ASN A 107 -6.53 -7.02 13.85
CA ASN A 107 -6.89 -5.94 12.94
C ASN A 107 -5.71 -5.57 12.02
N LEU A 108 -4.50 -5.50 12.58
CA LEU A 108 -3.29 -5.26 11.81
C LEU A 108 -3.02 -6.40 10.81
N GLN A 109 -3.11 -7.65 11.23
CA GLN A 109 -2.93 -8.79 10.33
C GLN A 109 -3.91 -8.77 9.15
N GLU A 110 -5.19 -8.51 9.41
CA GLU A 110 -6.19 -8.40 8.34
C GLU A 110 -5.90 -7.22 7.40
N ARG A 111 -5.54 -6.07 7.96
CA ARG A 111 -5.16 -4.89 7.18
C ARG A 111 -3.94 -5.18 6.30
N THR A 112 -2.88 -5.73 6.86
CA THR A 112 -1.66 -6.07 6.12
C THR A 112 -1.95 -7.10 5.02
N LYS A 113 -2.83 -8.09 5.26
CA LYS A 113 -3.24 -9.04 4.21
C LYS A 113 -3.89 -8.33 3.02
N ARG A 114 -4.83 -7.41 3.28
CA ARG A 114 -5.50 -6.62 2.23
C ARG A 114 -4.51 -5.71 1.49
N GLU A 115 -3.61 -5.04 2.22
CA GLU A 115 -2.58 -4.18 1.63
C GLU A 115 -1.59 -4.98 0.77
N VAL A 116 -1.17 -6.16 1.21
CA VAL A 116 -0.28 -7.04 0.44
C VAL A 116 -0.98 -7.59 -0.82
N GLN A 117 -2.26 -7.93 -0.73
CA GLN A 117 -3.04 -8.34 -1.91
C GLN A 117 -3.15 -7.18 -2.90
N ALA A 118 -3.57 -6.00 -2.45
CA ALA A 118 -3.64 -4.81 -3.31
C ALA A 118 -2.28 -4.45 -3.92
N ALA A 119 -1.19 -4.54 -3.15
CA ALA A 119 0.15 -4.28 -3.65
C ALA A 119 0.55 -5.26 -4.76
N LYS A 120 0.12 -6.52 -4.70
CA LYS A 120 0.36 -7.51 -5.76
C LYS A 120 -0.49 -7.24 -6.99
N ASP A 121 -1.78 -7.00 -6.80
CA ASP A 121 -2.74 -6.80 -7.89
C ASP A 121 -2.42 -5.51 -8.69
N PHE A 122 -1.84 -4.51 -8.03
CA PHE A 122 -1.48 -3.22 -8.64
C PHE A 122 0.04 -2.98 -8.76
N ALA A 123 0.87 -4.01 -8.57
CA ALA A 123 2.34 -3.89 -8.67
C ALA A 123 2.78 -3.36 -10.04
N ILE A 124 2.11 -3.81 -11.10
CA ILE A 124 2.42 -3.46 -12.50
C ILE A 124 1.82 -2.12 -12.94
N GLN A 125 1.10 -1.40 -12.06
CA GLN A 125 0.33 -0.21 -12.45
C GLN A 125 1.20 0.87 -13.13
N ARG A 126 2.39 1.14 -12.58
CA ARG A 126 3.31 2.14 -13.15
C ARG A 126 3.83 1.71 -14.51
N PHE A 127 4.27 0.47 -14.62
CA PHE A 127 4.74 -0.10 -15.88
C PHE A 127 3.64 -0.11 -16.95
N ALA A 128 2.42 -0.49 -16.57
CA ALA A 128 1.26 -0.49 -17.45
C ALA A 128 0.94 0.92 -17.98
N ARG A 129 1.08 1.97 -17.14
CA ARG A 129 0.86 3.36 -17.57
C ARG A 129 1.81 3.77 -18.69
N ASP A 130 3.10 3.50 -18.51
CA ASP A 130 4.14 3.84 -19.49
C ASP A 130 3.95 3.02 -20.78
N LEU A 131 3.51 1.76 -20.64
CA LEU A 131 3.26 0.87 -21.77
C LEU A 131 2.04 1.28 -22.59
N VAL A 132 0.97 1.72 -21.92
CA VAL A 132 -0.25 2.23 -22.56
C VAL A 132 0.03 3.46 -23.43
N GLU A 133 0.96 4.33 -23.04
CA GLU A 133 1.40 5.45 -23.88
C GLU A 133 2.06 4.98 -25.19
N SER A 134 2.79 3.86 -25.15
CA SER A 134 3.38 3.25 -26.35
C SER A 134 2.31 2.65 -27.26
N VAL A 135 1.25 2.06 -26.70
CA VAL A 135 0.09 1.57 -27.47
C VAL A 135 -0.61 2.72 -28.19
N ASP A 136 -0.83 3.85 -27.52
CA ASP A 136 -1.44 5.01 -28.17
C ASP A 136 -0.58 5.56 -29.32
N ASN A 137 0.75 5.48 -29.20
CA ASN A 137 1.64 5.87 -30.28
C ASN A 137 1.51 4.96 -31.50
N LEU A 138 1.29 3.65 -31.29
CA LEU A 138 1.00 2.70 -32.36
C LEU A 138 -0.38 2.99 -33.00
N ASP A 139 -1.41 3.24 -32.19
CA ASP A 139 -2.74 3.64 -32.69
C ASP A 139 -2.65 4.93 -33.51
N ARG A 140 -1.88 5.92 -33.03
CA ARG A 140 -1.63 7.16 -33.78
C ARG A 140 -0.91 6.88 -35.09
N ALA A 141 0.14 6.05 -35.09
CA ALA A 141 0.85 5.68 -36.32
C ALA A 141 -0.10 5.01 -37.34
N LEU A 142 -0.97 4.10 -36.90
CA LEU A 142 -1.98 3.49 -37.76
C LEU A 142 -2.97 4.53 -38.31
N SER A 143 -3.40 5.50 -37.51
CA SER A 143 -4.32 6.56 -37.94
C SER A 143 -3.71 7.59 -38.91
N THR A 144 -2.37 7.75 -38.90
CA THR A 144 -1.69 8.72 -39.78
C THR A 144 -1.60 8.28 -41.24
N VAL A 145 -1.72 6.98 -41.51
CA VAL A 145 -1.68 6.45 -42.87
C VAL A 145 -3.03 6.72 -43.54
N PRO A 146 -3.08 7.56 -44.60
CA PRO A 146 -4.33 7.81 -45.32
C PRO A 146 -4.82 6.53 -45.99
N LYS A 147 -6.11 6.21 -45.80
CA LYS A 147 -6.73 5.01 -46.39
C LYS A 147 -6.60 4.98 -47.91
N ASP A 148 -6.61 6.16 -48.56
CA ASP A 148 -6.49 6.31 -50.01
C ASP A 148 -5.13 5.87 -50.57
N LYS A 149 -4.10 5.76 -49.71
CA LYS A 149 -2.75 5.31 -50.10
C LYS A 149 -2.50 3.83 -49.83
N LEU A 150 -3.43 3.15 -49.15
CA LEU A 150 -3.42 1.70 -48.91
C LEU A 150 -4.00 0.96 -50.13
N ASN A 151 -3.41 1.19 -51.31
CA ASN A 151 -3.79 0.54 -52.56
C ASN A 151 -2.66 -0.40 -53.03
N GLU A 152 -2.96 -1.28 -53.99
CA GLU A 152 -1.99 -2.22 -54.58
C GLU A 152 -0.78 -1.55 -55.25
N GLU A 153 -0.85 -0.24 -55.51
CA GLU A 153 0.27 0.56 -56.00
C GLU A 153 1.42 0.64 -54.98
N ASN A 154 1.12 0.59 -53.68
CA ASN A 154 2.10 0.70 -52.59
C ASN A 154 2.07 -0.55 -51.69
N LYS A 155 2.39 -1.72 -52.25
CA LYS A 155 2.40 -3.01 -51.52
C LYS A 155 3.25 -3.00 -50.25
N ASP A 156 4.37 -2.27 -50.26
CA ASP A 156 5.26 -2.14 -49.11
C ASP A 156 4.60 -1.38 -47.94
N LEU A 157 3.75 -0.39 -48.23
CA LEU A 157 3.00 0.35 -47.21
C LEU A 157 1.88 -0.49 -46.61
N VAL A 158 1.17 -1.26 -47.46
CA VAL A 158 0.10 -2.16 -47.01
C VAL A 158 0.66 -3.24 -46.09
N THR A 159 1.77 -3.89 -46.48
CA THR A 159 2.42 -4.93 -45.66
C THR A 159 2.96 -4.37 -44.33
N LEU A 160 3.51 -3.15 -44.33
CA LEU A 160 3.91 -2.48 -43.10
C LEU A 160 2.72 -2.17 -42.18
N TYR A 161 1.63 -1.64 -42.75
CA TYR A 161 0.40 -1.33 -42.00
C TYR A 161 -0.18 -2.58 -41.35
N ASP A 162 -0.26 -3.69 -42.10
CA ASP A 162 -0.74 -4.97 -41.59
C ASP A 162 0.17 -5.51 -40.49
N GLY A 163 1.49 -5.44 -40.66
CA GLY A 163 2.45 -5.85 -39.63
C GLY A 163 2.32 -5.04 -38.32
N LEU A 164 2.11 -3.73 -38.43
CA LEU A 164 1.83 -2.85 -37.29
C LEU A 164 0.51 -3.21 -36.61
N ASN A 165 -0.55 -3.43 -37.39
CA ASN A 165 -1.87 -3.81 -36.88
C ASN A 165 -1.84 -5.17 -36.14
N MET A 166 -1.12 -6.15 -36.70
CA MET A 166 -0.89 -7.44 -36.05
C MET A 166 -0.15 -7.27 -34.71
N THR A 167 0.91 -6.47 -34.69
CA THR A 167 1.69 -6.19 -33.47
C THR A 167 0.83 -5.53 -32.41
N ASN A 168 0.01 -4.54 -32.79
CA ASN A 168 -0.92 -3.87 -31.90
C ASN A 168 -1.96 -4.85 -31.31
N THR A 169 -2.52 -5.73 -32.15
CA THR A 169 -3.48 -6.75 -31.72
C THR A 169 -2.86 -7.72 -30.71
N VAL A 170 -1.65 -8.20 -30.98
CA VAL A 170 -0.91 -9.06 -30.05
C VAL A 170 -0.66 -8.32 -28.73
N MET A 171 -0.28 -7.05 -28.79
CA MET A 171 -0.02 -6.22 -27.62
C MET A 171 -1.28 -6.02 -26.76
N ILE A 172 -2.43 -5.71 -27.37
CA ILE A 172 -3.69 -5.59 -26.63
C ILE A 172 -4.06 -6.92 -25.98
N ASN A 173 -3.85 -8.04 -26.67
CA ASN A 173 -4.12 -9.36 -26.12
C ASN A 173 -3.19 -9.74 -24.96
N THR A 174 -1.92 -9.35 -24.99
CA THR A 174 -1.00 -9.57 -23.85
C THR A 174 -1.40 -8.72 -22.66
N LEU A 175 -1.78 -7.46 -22.86
CA LEU A 175 -2.28 -6.59 -21.80
C LEU A 175 -3.53 -7.17 -21.12
N LYS A 176 -4.50 -7.67 -21.91
CA LYS A 176 -5.71 -8.32 -21.39
C LYS A 176 -5.40 -9.51 -20.48
N ARG A 177 -4.39 -10.33 -20.81
CA ARG A 177 -3.97 -11.46 -19.95
C ARG A 177 -3.44 -11.03 -18.59
N HIS A 178 -2.93 -9.81 -18.48
CA HIS A 178 -2.45 -9.22 -17.23
C HIS A 178 -3.52 -8.37 -16.51
N GLY A 179 -4.78 -8.46 -16.92
CA GLY A 179 -5.90 -7.75 -16.29
C GLY A 179 -6.05 -6.29 -16.72
N LEU A 180 -5.41 -5.89 -17.83
CA LEU A 180 -5.58 -4.57 -18.46
C LEU A 180 -6.63 -4.64 -19.56
N GLU A 181 -7.76 -4.00 -19.32
CA GLU A 181 -8.88 -3.92 -20.25
C GLU A 181 -8.93 -2.52 -20.88
N ARG A 182 -8.91 -2.48 -22.21
CA ARG A 182 -9.18 -1.28 -23.00
C ARG A 182 -10.69 -1.12 -23.09
N PHE A 183 -11.19 0.06 -22.79
CA PHE A 183 -12.60 0.40 -22.97
C PHE A 183 -12.72 1.66 -23.82
N ASP A 184 -13.77 1.70 -24.64
CA ASP A 184 -13.97 2.74 -25.65
C ASP A 184 -15.45 3.16 -25.71
N PRO A 185 -15.87 4.14 -24.89
CA PRO A 185 -17.29 4.43 -24.65
C PRO A 185 -18.06 4.95 -25.88
N SER A 186 -17.34 5.46 -26.89
CA SER A 186 -17.96 5.95 -28.12
C SER A 186 -18.35 4.86 -29.09
N ALA A 187 -17.76 3.66 -28.98
CA ALA A 187 -18.12 2.51 -29.81
C ALA A 187 -19.49 1.93 -29.41
N GLU A 188 -19.82 2.01 -28.11
CA GLU A 188 -21.05 1.45 -27.53
C GLU A 188 -22.12 2.53 -27.29
N SER A 189 -21.83 3.79 -27.65
CA SER A 189 -22.69 4.95 -27.42
C SER A 189 -23.16 5.05 -25.96
N GLU A 190 -22.23 4.79 -25.04
CA GLU A 190 -22.50 4.78 -23.61
C GLU A 190 -22.78 6.17 -23.06
N LYS A 191 -23.55 6.21 -21.95
CA LYS A 191 -23.75 7.43 -21.17
C LYS A 191 -22.45 7.82 -20.47
N PHE A 192 -22.23 9.12 -20.33
CA PHE A 192 -21.06 9.64 -19.64
C PHE A 192 -21.06 9.29 -18.14
N ASP A 193 -20.09 8.50 -17.68
CA ASP A 193 -19.80 8.26 -16.27
C ASP A 193 -18.53 9.02 -15.84
N PRO A 194 -18.63 10.00 -14.92
CA PRO A 194 -17.47 10.76 -14.41
C PRO A 194 -16.38 9.90 -13.75
N ASN A 195 -16.68 8.68 -13.29
CA ASN A 195 -15.69 7.79 -12.68
C ASN A 195 -14.76 7.15 -13.72
N LEU A 196 -15.27 6.93 -14.94
CA LEU A 196 -14.57 6.22 -16.01
C LEU A 196 -14.11 7.17 -17.13
N HIS A 197 -14.81 8.28 -17.32
CA HIS A 197 -14.67 9.16 -18.47
C HIS A 197 -14.22 10.57 -18.09
N GLU A 198 -13.36 11.15 -18.92
CA GLU A 198 -12.94 12.55 -18.87
C GLU A 198 -13.55 13.29 -20.07
N ALA A 199 -14.51 14.18 -19.81
CA ALA A 199 -15.15 14.99 -20.85
C ALA A 199 -14.23 16.16 -21.25
N VAL A 200 -13.66 16.10 -22.46
CA VAL A 200 -12.74 17.14 -22.95
C VAL A 200 -13.49 18.27 -23.64
N PHE A 201 -14.58 17.96 -24.35
CA PHE A 201 -15.38 18.96 -25.06
C PHE A 201 -16.84 18.52 -25.22
N GLN A 202 -17.70 19.49 -25.50
CA GLN A 202 -19.14 19.29 -25.71
C GLN A 202 -19.53 19.82 -27.09
N THR A 203 -20.33 19.04 -27.82
CA THR A 203 -20.82 19.43 -29.16
C THR A 203 -22.32 19.17 -29.25
N PRO A 204 -23.13 20.13 -29.75
CA PRO A 204 -24.54 19.89 -30.03
C PRO A 204 -24.66 18.97 -31.25
N MET A 205 -25.35 17.85 -31.09
CA MET A 205 -25.60 16.86 -32.15
C MET A 205 -27.07 16.45 -32.04
N PRO A 206 -27.95 17.00 -32.89
CA PRO A 206 -29.40 16.81 -32.77
C PRO A 206 -29.85 15.35 -32.92
N ASP A 207 -28.98 14.50 -33.46
CA ASP A 207 -29.25 13.07 -33.70
C ASP A 207 -28.99 12.18 -32.48
N LYS A 208 -28.38 12.71 -31.39
CA LYS A 208 -27.97 11.92 -30.21
C LYS A 208 -28.50 12.50 -28.90
N GLU A 209 -28.74 11.63 -27.91
CA GLU A 209 -29.20 12.02 -26.57
C GLU A 209 -28.14 12.83 -25.80
N ASP A 210 -28.60 13.79 -25.01
CA ASP A 210 -27.75 14.59 -24.12
C ASP A 210 -27.01 13.73 -23.10
N GLY A 211 -25.73 14.05 -22.87
CA GLY A 211 -24.88 13.31 -21.93
C GLY A 211 -24.31 12.01 -22.49
N THR A 212 -24.52 11.72 -23.78
CA THR A 212 -23.95 10.53 -24.44
C THR A 212 -22.53 10.82 -24.94
N CYS A 213 -21.63 9.84 -24.81
CA CYS A 213 -20.29 9.90 -25.40
C CYS A 213 -20.38 9.66 -26.91
N PHE A 214 -20.02 10.65 -27.73
CA PHE A 214 -20.10 10.50 -29.20
C PHE A 214 -18.78 10.17 -29.86
N PHE A 215 -17.66 10.63 -29.29
CA PHE A 215 -16.33 10.47 -29.86
C PHE A 215 -15.29 10.31 -28.75
N THR A 216 -14.42 9.31 -28.88
CA THR A 216 -13.32 9.07 -27.97
C THR A 216 -12.05 9.57 -28.64
N GLN A 217 -11.42 10.59 -28.07
CA GLN A 217 -10.13 11.08 -28.56
C GLN A 217 -8.99 10.16 -28.13
N ARG A 218 -9.07 9.64 -26.89
CA ARG A 218 -8.05 8.75 -26.33
C ARG A 218 -8.73 7.68 -25.50
N THR A 219 -8.41 6.42 -25.76
CA THR A 219 -9.09 5.30 -25.12
C THR A 219 -8.69 5.14 -23.66
N GLY A 220 -9.63 4.65 -22.85
CA GLY A 220 -9.41 4.40 -21.43
C GLY A 220 -8.86 2.99 -21.18
N PHE A 221 -8.22 2.83 -20.02
CA PHE A 221 -7.72 1.53 -19.56
C PHE A 221 -8.07 1.29 -18.08
N ILE A 222 -8.54 0.08 -17.79
CA ILE A 222 -8.87 -0.42 -16.45
C ILE A 222 -7.90 -1.54 -16.12
N LEU A 223 -7.33 -1.52 -14.92
CA LEU A 223 -6.49 -2.57 -14.36
C LEU A 223 -7.22 -3.21 -13.18
N ASN A 224 -7.59 -4.48 -13.28
CA ASN A 224 -8.21 -5.24 -12.17
C ASN A 224 -9.38 -4.48 -11.48
N GLY A 225 -10.26 -3.85 -12.27
CA GLY A 225 -11.40 -3.07 -11.79
C GLY A 225 -11.10 -1.62 -11.35
N ARG A 226 -9.84 -1.18 -11.37
CA ARG A 226 -9.45 0.21 -11.08
C ARG A 226 -9.08 0.94 -12.37
N VAL A 227 -9.59 2.15 -12.54
CA VAL A 227 -9.22 3.01 -13.68
C VAL A 227 -7.75 3.38 -13.59
N LEU A 228 -6.97 2.96 -14.59
CA LEU A 228 -5.57 3.34 -14.74
C LEU A 228 -5.47 4.73 -15.40
N ARG A 229 -6.28 4.92 -16.44
CA ARG A 229 -6.44 6.15 -17.20
C ARG A 229 -7.88 6.25 -17.72
N PRO A 230 -8.57 7.38 -17.50
CA PRO A 230 -9.92 7.58 -18.03
C PRO A 230 -9.91 7.71 -19.55
N ALA A 231 -11.03 7.37 -20.20
CA ALA A 231 -11.21 7.64 -21.61
C ALA A 231 -11.52 9.13 -21.82
N GLN A 232 -10.82 9.77 -22.75
CA GLN A 232 -11.07 11.17 -23.10
C GLN A 232 -12.14 11.23 -24.18
N VAL A 233 -13.28 11.81 -23.83
CA VAL A 233 -14.50 11.76 -24.64
C VAL A 233 -15.06 13.14 -24.94
N GLY A 234 -15.69 13.26 -26.11
CA GLY A 234 -16.62 14.33 -26.45
C GLY A 234 -18.03 13.91 -26.05
N VAL A 235 -18.73 14.78 -25.31
CA VAL A 235 -20.09 14.53 -24.82
C VAL A 235 -21.09 15.37 -25.62
N VAL A 236 -22.24 14.79 -25.94
CA VAL A 236 -23.32 15.52 -26.60
C VAL A 236 -24.03 16.42 -25.59
N LYS A 237 -24.19 17.68 -25.94
CA LYS A 237 -25.04 18.62 -25.22
C LYS A 237 -25.83 19.42 -26.23
N ASN A 238 -27.08 19.03 -26.45
CA ASN A 238 -28.03 19.78 -27.22
C ASN A 238 -28.45 20.99 -26.36
N ALA A 239 -28.29 22.17 -26.95
CA ALA A 239 -28.60 23.44 -26.30
C ALA A 239 -30.11 23.71 -26.32
#